data_AF-T0R762-F1
#
_entry.id   AF-T0R762-F1
#
_cell.length_a   1.000
_cell.length_b   1.000
_cell.length_c   1.000
_cell.angle_alpha   90.00
_cell.angle_beta   90.00
_cell.angle_gamma   90.00
#
_symmetry.space_group_name_H-M   'P 1'
#
loop_
_entity.id
_entity.type
_entity.pdbx_description
1 polymer ?
#
loop_
_entity_poly.entity_id
_entity_poly.type
_entity_poly.pdbx_seq_one_letter_code
_entity_poly.pdbx_strand_id
1 'polypeptide(L)'
;MKMFSSYAVLAAAGLYAVNAAEFVFNNKCPYTINLHAAHGKHLCDIAPGQTRDKSCGVTITTNAPGIFRHTASDQVNLIEYVLNGQLWYDFSNIPPMPGNCNSFQDCKAKTKAVGFNVPMSLTPRKKAGTNYSPSCVALLDLKEDAPDAYLFPADIKTHDCPGDMVFDVVFCPGGSAPASGPAPAPASAPASAPAPTLDTCTTQMDVDYPGNDIANSPVTGDRNTQVGQCCAKCSSTTNCVAFTVGYNTCYMKSSKGSPRPATGLVSGSPGAAPQPSGTCTAQMGIDFTSSGTNNDIGSAPVSGSTTDQLAQCCALCYKNDKCVAYSVGYGSCYMKSSVGVPRANSQVSSGIKGAGPSIQWKQDYWGNDILGLDMPGSAIDQATMCHSLCKTTANCAGFTMNGGRCYLKHQLANGYKSDTAYSGTKN
;
A
#
# COMPACT_ATOMS: atom_id res chain seq x y z
N MET A 1 -4.71 -9.27 87.25
CA MET A 1 -5.81 -9.88 86.48
C MET A 1 -6.57 -8.72 85.83
N LYS A 2 -6.72 -8.54 84.52
CA LYS A 2 -6.50 -9.36 83.33
C LYS A 2 -6.00 -8.44 82.21
N MET A 3 -5.05 -8.93 81.43
CA MET A 3 -4.75 -8.41 80.10
C MET A 3 -5.97 -8.59 79.20
N PHE A 4 -6.31 -7.58 78.40
CA PHE A 4 -7.00 -7.79 77.13
C PHE A 4 -6.13 -7.17 76.04
N SER A 5 -5.34 -8.04 75.43
CA SER A 5 -4.62 -7.81 74.18
C SER A 5 -5.65 -7.91 73.06
N SER A 6 -6.05 -6.76 72.52
CA SER A 6 -6.81 -6.70 71.28
C SER A 6 -5.82 -6.87 70.13
N TYR A 7 -5.71 -8.10 69.61
CA TYR A 7 -5.08 -8.35 68.33
C TYR A 7 -5.88 -7.62 67.25
N ALA A 8 -5.36 -6.49 66.79
CA ALA A 8 -5.76 -5.93 65.51
C ALA A 8 -5.25 -6.90 64.42
N VAL A 9 -6.15 -7.76 63.93
CA VAL A 9 -5.93 -8.46 62.66
C VAL A 9 -5.94 -7.37 61.60
N LEU A 10 -4.75 -6.92 61.19
CA LEU A 10 -4.61 -6.27 59.89
C LEU A 10 -5.03 -7.32 58.86
N ALA A 11 -6.27 -7.21 58.38
CA ALA A 11 -6.64 -7.79 57.11
C ALA A 11 -5.72 -7.12 56.08
N ALA A 12 -4.64 -7.80 55.74
CA ALA A 12 -3.92 -7.53 54.51
C ALA A 12 -4.96 -7.72 53.41
N ALA A 13 -5.55 -6.61 52.94
CA ALA A 13 -6.20 -6.57 51.66
C ALA A 13 -5.12 -6.90 50.65
N GLY A 14 -4.93 -8.19 50.39
CA GLY A 14 -4.17 -8.66 49.26
C GLY A 14 -4.78 -7.96 48.06
N LEU A 15 -4.04 -7.00 47.51
CA LEU A 15 -4.23 -6.55 46.16
C LEU A 15 -3.98 -7.78 45.29
N TYR A 16 -5.01 -8.60 45.11
CA TYR A 16 -5.05 -9.53 44.00
C TYR A 16 -5.03 -8.63 42.78
N ALA A 17 -3.86 -8.55 42.13
CA ALA A 17 -3.77 -7.99 40.80
C ALA A 17 -4.68 -8.87 39.94
N VAL A 18 -5.91 -8.40 39.71
CA VAL A 18 -6.76 -8.95 38.67
C VAL A 18 -5.96 -8.69 37.40
N ASN A 19 -5.48 -9.75 36.76
CA ASN A 19 -4.90 -9.61 35.44
C ASN A 19 -5.98 -8.96 34.58
N ALA A 20 -5.74 -7.73 34.13
CA ALA A 20 -6.63 -7.07 33.20
C ALA A 20 -6.62 -7.86 31.89
N ALA A 21 -7.69 -7.74 31.10
CA ALA A 21 -7.77 -8.35 29.79
C ALA A 21 -6.53 -8.05 28.94
N GLU A 22 -6.14 -9.01 28.10
CA GLU A 22 -4.96 -8.92 27.25
C GLU A 22 -5.32 -9.24 25.80
N PHE A 23 -4.76 -8.47 24.86
CA PHE A 23 -4.83 -8.75 23.44
C PHE A 23 -3.47 -9.24 22.95
N VAL A 24 -3.47 -10.41 22.31
CA VAL A 24 -2.30 -11.02 21.66
C VAL A 24 -2.49 -10.89 20.16
N PHE A 25 -1.65 -10.09 19.52
CA PHE A 25 -1.75 -9.77 18.11
C PHE A 25 -0.82 -10.66 17.28
N ASN A 26 -1.37 -11.35 16.29
CA ASN A 26 -0.64 -12.18 15.35
C ASN A 26 -0.82 -11.62 13.93
N ASN A 27 0.29 -11.30 13.28
CA ASN A 27 0.26 -10.78 11.92
C ASN A 27 0.53 -11.89 10.90
N LYS A 28 -0.50 -12.28 10.15
CA LYS A 28 -0.36 -13.17 8.98
C LYS A 28 -0.43 -12.42 7.65
N CYS A 29 -0.53 -11.10 7.67
CA CYS A 29 -0.48 -10.29 6.46
C CYS A 29 0.94 -10.30 5.87
N PRO A 30 1.09 -10.10 4.54
CA PRO A 30 2.40 -9.96 3.91
C PRO A 30 3.10 -8.62 4.21
N TYR A 31 2.49 -7.76 5.03
CA TYR A 31 2.97 -6.44 5.41
C TYR A 31 2.91 -6.24 6.93
N THR A 32 3.67 -5.28 7.44
CA THR A 32 3.70 -4.93 8.86
C THR A 32 2.38 -4.31 9.32
N ILE A 33 1.83 -4.81 10.43
CA ILE A 33 0.73 -4.15 11.12
C ILE A 33 1.29 -3.07 12.03
N ASN A 34 1.02 -1.83 11.67
CA ASN A 34 1.30 -0.64 12.47
C ASN A 34 0.09 -0.38 13.38
N LEU A 35 0.19 -0.84 14.64
CA LEU A 35 -0.93 -0.89 15.58
C LEU A 35 -1.06 0.45 16.31
N HIS A 36 -2.28 0.97 16.39
CA HIS A 36 -2.60 2.23 17.05
C HIS A 36 -3.76 2.10 18.03
N ALA A 37 -3.73 2.97 19.04
CA ALA A 37 -4.85 3.27 19.91
C ALA A 37 -5.64 4.50 19.44
N ALA A 38 -6.58 4.93 20.28
CA ALA A 38 -7.38 6.14 20.10
C ALA A 38 -6.52 7.35 19.74
N HIS A 39 -7.09 8.27 18.96
CA HIS A 39 -6.43 9.49 18.47
C HIS A 39 -5.17 9.22 17.62
N GLY A 40 -5.04 8.02 17.04
CA GLY A 40 -3.89 7.67 16.21
C GLY A 40 -2.59 7.56 16.99
N LYS A 41 -2.66 7.26 18.29
CA LYS A 41 -1.46 6.99 19.09
C LYS A 41 -0.84 5.66 18.68
N HIS A 42 0.36 5.70 18.12
CA HIS A 42 1.11 4.48 17.79
C HIS A 42 1.45 3.68 19.04
N LEU A 43 1.35 2.35 18.95
CA LEU A 43 1.65 1.42 20.02
C LEU A 43 2.89 0.59 19.71
N CYS A 44 2.85 -0.14 18.59
CA CYS A 44 3.89 -1.09 18.21
C CYS A 44 3.77 -1.43 16.72
N ASP A 45 4.86 -1.99 16.19
CA ASP A 45 4.87 -2.63 14.88
C ASP A 45 4.93 -4.15 15.05
N ILE A 46 4.13 -4.83 14.22
CA ILE A 46 4.01 -6.28 14.16
C ILE A 46 4.41 -6.70 12.76
N ALA A 47 5.65 -7.17 12.58
CA ALA A 47 6.16 -7.61 11.28
C ALA A 47 5.38 -8.83 10.75
N PRO A 48 5.43 -9.13 9.43
CA PRO A 48 4.85 -10.35 8.88
C PRO A 48 5.31 -11.61 9.64
N GLY A 49 4.36 -12.46 10.03
CA GLY A 49 4.60 -13.67 10.83
C GLY A 49 4.89 -13.42 12.31
N GLN A 50 4.93 -12.16 12.76
CA GLN A 50 5.23 -11.83 14.16
C GLN A 50 3.99 -11.93 15.04
N THR A 51 4.21 -12.31 16.31
CA THR A 51 3.25 -12.17 17.40
C THR A 51 3.71 -11.12 18.40
N ARG A 52 2.79 -10.28 18.88
CA ARG A 52 2.98 -9.35 20.01
C ARG A 52 1.96 -9.65 21.10
N ASP A 53 2.43 -9.82 22.32
CA ASP A 53 1.63 -10.04 23.51
C ASP A 53 1.42 -8.72 24.30
N LYS A 54 0.78 -8.83 25.47
CA LYS A 54 0.58 -7.74 26.45
C LYS A 54 -0.05 -6.49 25.84
N SER A 55 -0.95 -6.66 24.90
CA SER A 55 -1.65 -5.57 24.21
C SER A 55 -0.68 -4.51 23.64
N CYS A 56 0.52 -4.92 23.22
CA CYS A 56 1.60 -4.00 22.82
C CYS A 56 1.96 -2.93 23.87
N GLY A 57 1.98 -3.33 25.14
CA GLY A 57 2.33 -2.45 26.26
C GLY A 57 1.18 -1.55 26.73
N VAL A 58 -0.04 -1.74 26.21
CA VAL A 58 -1.23 -1.02 26.69
C VAL A 58 -1.77 -1.70 27.95
N THR A 59 -1.84 -0.94 29.03
CA THR A 59 -2.58 -1.34 30.22
C THR A 59 -4.07 -1.08 29.99
N ILE A 60 -4.88 -2.15 29.99
CA ILE A 60 -6.33 -2.05 29.87
C ILE A 60 -6.91 -1.61 31.22
N THR A 61 -7.40 -0.36 31.30
CA THR A 61 -7.93 0.24 32.53
C THR A 61 -9.46 0.24 32.55
N THR A 62 -10.04 0.25 33.74
CA THR A 62 -11.50 0.30 33.91
C THR A 62 -12.09 1.64 33.48
N ASN A 63 -13.32 1.61 32.97
CA ASN A 63 -14.15 2.76 32.62
C ASN A 63 -13.54 3.73 31.59
N ALA A 64 -12.55 3.28 30.82
CA ALA A 64 -11.99 4.00 29.70
C ALA A 64 -12.21 3.18 28.42
N PRO A 65 -12.92 3.72 27.41
CA PRO A 65 -12.98 3.06 26.11
C PRO A 65 -11.60 3.10 25.47
N GLY A 66 -11.25 2.01 24.80
CA GLY A 66 -10.06 1.91 24.00
C GLY A 66 -10.37 1.34 22.64
N ILE A 67 -9.43 1.55 21.72
CA ILE A 67 -9.50 0.99 20.38
C ILE A 67 -8.15 0.38 20.01
N PHE A 68 -8.18 -0.61 19.13
CA PHE A 68 -7.01 -1.06 18.37
C PHE A 68 -7.32 -0.99 16.88
N ARG A 69 -6.45 -0.33 16.11
CA ARG A 69 -6.60 -0.18 14.66
C ARG A 69 -5.27 -0.33 13.92
N HIS A 70 -5.34 -0.78 12.68
CA HIS A 70 -4.20 -0.79 11.78
C HIS A 70 -4.10 0.55 11.04
N THR A 71 -2.93 1.19 11.13
CA THR A 71 -2.62 2.55 10.63
C THR A 71 -3.31 3.68 11.41
N ALA A 72 -2.81 4.91 11.22
CA ALA A 72 -3.42 6.11 11.78
C ALA A 72 -4.61 6.64 10.95
N SER A 73 -4.92 5.99 9.82
CA SER A 73 -6.02 6.37 8.94
C SER A 73 -7.37 6.28 9.68
N ASP A 74 -8.32 7.08 9.24
CA ASP A 74 -9.71 6.99 9.68
C ASP A 74 -10.55 6.06 8.77
N GLN A 75 -9.98 5.62 7.63
CA GLN A 75 -10.55 4.59 6.75
C GLN A 75 -10.09 3.19 7.18
N VAL A 76 -10.55 2.74 8.33
CA VAL A 76 -10.04 1.53 8.98
C VAL A 76 -11.16 0.80 9.68
N ASN A 77 -11.04 -0.51 9.74
CA ASN A 77 -11.76 -1.30 10.70
C ASN A 77 -10.97 -1.36 12.01
N LEU A 78 -11.66 -1.49 13.13
CA LEU A 78 -11.05 -1.42 14.45
C LEU A 78 -11.70 -2.37 15.45
N ILE A 79 -10.97 -2.68 16.51
CA ILE A 79 -11.48 -3.30 17.73
C ILE A 79 -11.85 -2.18 18.68
N GLU A 80 -13.08 -2.13 19.14
CA GLU A 80 -13.51 -1.32 20.29
C GLU A 80 -13.51 -2.19 21.54
N TYR A 81 -13.10 -1.63 22.68
CA TYR A 81 -13.20 -2.31 23.95
C TYR A 81 -13.44 -1.35 25.12
N VAL A 82 -14.13 -1.83 26.15
CA VAL A 82 -14.31 -1.12 27.42
C VAL A 82 -14.28 -2.13 28.57
N LEU A 83 -13.41 -1.91 29.55
CA LEU A 83 -13.38 -2.74 30.76
C LEU A 83 -14.27 -2.12 31.84
N ASN A 84 -15.36 -2.78 32.21
CA ASN A 84 -16.23 -2.37 33.33
C ASN A 84 -16.78 -3.60 34.06
N GLY A 85 -15.91 -4.25 34.85
CA GLY A 85 -16.16 -5.55 35.49
C GLY A 85 -16.05 -6.74 34.52
N GLN A 86 -16.65 -6.61 33.34
CA GLN A 86 -16.44 -7.47 32.17
C GLN A 86 -15.72 -6.66 31.09
N LEU A 87 -15.04 -7.34 30.17
CA LEU A 87 -14.53 -6.69 28.98
C LEU A 87 -15.61 -6.73 27.90
N TRP A 88 -16.13 -5.55 27.57
CA TRP A 88 -16.97 -5.32 26.40
C TRP A 88 -16.08 -5.12 25.19
N TYR A 89 -16.43 -5.72 24.07
CA TYR A 89 -15.66 -5.61 22.83
C TYR A 89 -16.54 -5.81 21.60
N ASP A 90 -16.10 -5.25 20.49
CA ASP A 90 -16.71 -5.42 19.17
C ASP A 90 -15.72 -5.05 18.06
N PHE A 91 -16.10 -5.34 16.82
CA PHE A 91 -15.48 -4.76 15.64
C PHE A 91 -16.34 -3.62 15.10
N SER A 92 -15.70 -2.65 14.49
CA SER A 92 -16.38 -1.52 13.85
C SER A 92 -15.80 -1.22 12.48
N ASN A 93 -16.67 -1.25 11.46
CA ASN A 93 -16.39 -0.84 10.09
C ASN A 93 -17.14 0.47 9.76
N ILE A 94 -17.60 1.19 10.79
CA ILE A 94 -18.34 2.43 10.59
C ILE A 94 -17.42 3.43 9.87
N PRO A 95 -17.80 3.92 8.68
CA PRO A 95 -17.01 4.92 7.98
C PRO A 95 -16.83 6.19 8.84
N PRO A 96 -15.68 6.87 8.76
CA PRO A 96 -15.39 7.99 9.64
C PRO A 96 -16.33 9.17 9.41
N MET A 97 -16.63 9.87 10.51
CA MET A 97 -17.58 10.99 10.55
C MET A 97 -18.93 10.66 9.86
N PRO A 98 -19.60 9.57 10.28
CA PRO A 98 -20.81 9.09 9.60
C PRO A 98 -22.00 10.06 9.74
N GLY A 99 -21.97 10.95 10.74
CA GLY A 99 -23.14 11.71 11.18
C GLY A 99 -24.29 10.76 11.54
N ASN A 100 -25.52 11.17 11.25
CA ASN A 100 -26.68 10.30 11.40
C ASN A 100 -26.84 9.45 10.13
N CYS A 101 -26.36 8.20 10.16
CA CYS A 101 -26.64 7.20 9.15
C CYS A 101 -27.19 5.92 9.79
N ASN A 102 -28.06 5.21 9.05
CA ASN A 102 -28.86 4.11 9.62
C ASN A 102 -28.63 2.74 8.94
N SER A 103 -27.65 2.66 8.02
CA SER A 103 -27.24 1.41 7.38
C SER A 103 -25.84 1.55 6.76
N PHE A 104 -25.16 0.43 6.50
CA PHE A 104 -23.86 0.42 5.83
C PHE A 104 -23.85 1.25 4.53
N GLN A 105 -24.85 1.02 3.66
CA GLN A 105 -24.94 1.71 2.37
C GLN A 105 -25.23 3.20 2.53
N ASP A 106 -26.06 3.59 3.51
CA ASP A 106 -26.32 4.99 3.84
C ASP A 106 -25.05 5.69 4.35
N CYS A 107 -24.31 5.06 5.27
CA CYS A 107 -23.05 5.59 5.78
C CYS A 107 -22.00 5.71 4.66
N LYS A 108 -21.85 4.69 3.81
CA LYS A 108 -20.94 4.70 2.65
C LYS A 108 -21.30 5.79 1.63
N ALA A 109 -22.60 5.98 1.36
CA ALA A 109 -23.08 7.01 0.46
C ALA A 109 -22.80 8.43 0.99
N LYS A 110 -22.94 8.66 2.30
CA LYS A 110 -22.72 9.96 2.96
C LYS A 110 -21.24 10.32 3.08
N THR A 111 -20.44 9.37 3.55
CA THR A 111 -19.02 9.59 3.87
C THR A 111 -18.10 9.38 2.68
N LYS A 112 -18.58 8.71 1.63
CA LYS A 112 -17.74 8.19 0.53
C LYS A 112 -16.63 7.30 1.04
N ALA A 113 -16.87 6.58 2.12
CA ALA A 113 -15.87 5.81 2.84
C ALA A 113 -16.41 4.42 3.19
N VAL A 114 -15.50 3.49 3.44
CA VAL A 114 -15.85 2.07 3.66
C VAL A 114 -15.52 1.59 5.06
N GLY A 115 -14.67 2.30 5.81
CA GLY A 115 -14.35 1.96 7.20
C GLY A 115 -13.67 0.59 7.36
N PHE A 116 -12.94 0.11 6.35
CA PHE A 116 -12.29 -1.21 6.39
C PHE A 116 -10.95 -1.17 5.66
N ASN A 117 -9.90 -1.75 6.26
CA ASN A 117 -8.58 -1.81 5.63
C ASN A 117 -7.81 -3.13 5.83
N VAL A 118 -8.08 -3.90 6.88
CA VAL A 118 -7.36 -5.15 7.15
C VAL A 118 -8.30 -6.24 7.67
N PRO A 119 -8.34 -7.43 7.06
CA PRO A 119 -9.08 -8.55 7.61
C PRO A 119 -8.54 -8.90 8.99
N MET A 120 -9.43 -9.06 9.96
CA MET A 120 -9.05 -9.52 11.28
C MET A 120 -10.06 -10.49 11.88
N SER A 121 -9.55 -11.34 12.77
CA SER A 121 -10.37 -12.17 13.64
C SER A 121 -9.96 -11.95 15.07
N LEU A 122 -10.91 -11.97 16.00
CA LEU A 122 -10.68 -11.86 17.43
C LEU A 122 -11.29 -13.08 18.10
N THR A 123 -10.49 -13.82 18.87
CA THR A 123 -10.90 -15.08 19.51
C THR A 123 -10.59 -15.05 21.01
N PRO A 124 -11.61 -15.11 21.90
CA PRO A 124 -11.38 -15.25 23.34
C PRO A 124 -10.75 -16.62 23.67
N ARG A 125 -9.68 -16.64 24.47
CA ARG A 125 -9.04 -17.87 24.95
C ARG A 125 -9.84 -18.52 26.09
N LYS A 126 -10.91 -19.22 25.72
CA LYS A 126 -11.76 -19.97 26.66
C LYS A 126 -11.04 -21.18 27.23
N LYS A 127 -11.14 -21.38 28.54
CA LYS A 127 -10.68 -22.59 29.24
C LYS A 127 -11.73 -23.69 29.10
N ALA A 128 -11.29 -24.90 28.74
CA ALA A 128 -12.17 -26.06 28.67
C ALA A 128 -12.85 -26.31 30.03
N GLY A 129 -14.13 -26.66 30.00
CA GLY A 129 -14.93 -26.93 31.21
C GLY A 129 -15.35 -25.70 32.01
N THR A 130 -15.08 -24.48 31.54
CA THR A 130 -15.57 -23.24 32.15
C THR A 130 -16.79 -22.72 31.40
N ASN A 131 -17.84 -22.33 32.13
CA ASN A 131 -19.02 -21.70 31.55
C ASN A 131 -18.77 -20.20 31.37
N TYR A 132 -18.91 -19.72 30.13
CA TYR A 132 -18.78 -18.31 29.77
C TYR A 132 -20.15 -17.74 29.36
N SER A 133 -20.28 -16.41 29.42
CA SER A 133 -21.42 -15.69 28.83
C SER A 133 -21.65 -16.17 27.39
N PRO A 134 -22.90 -16.39 26.95
CA PRO A 134 -23.21 -16.69 25.54
C PRO A 134 -22.73 -15.58 24.60
N SER A 135 -22.59 -14.36 25.12
CA SER A 135 -22.07 -13.18 24.41
C SER A 135 -20.55 -13.25 24.17
N CYS A 136 -19.81 -14.05 24.94
CA CYS A 136 -18.36 -14.18 24.80
C CYS A 136 -18.04 -15.08 23.59
N VAL A 137 -17.94 -14.53 22.38
CA VAL A 137 -17.77 -15.28 21.13
C VAL A 137 -16.56 -14.82 20.34
N ALA A 138 -16.15 -15.60 19.34
CA ALA A 138 -15.16 -15.15 18.38
C ALA A 138 -15.84 -14.26 17.33
N LEU A 139 -15.13 -13.22 16.87
CA LEU A 139 -15.60 -12.28 15.85
C LEU A 139 -14.73 -12.39 14.61
N LEU A 140 -15.34 -12.18 13.44
CA LEU A 140 -14.70 -12.27 12.15
C LEU A 140 -15.06 -11.08 11.25
N ASP A 141 -14.05 -10.29 10.90
CA ASP A 141 -14.19 -9.12 10.05
C ASP A 141 -13.25 -9.22 8.85
N LEU A 142 -13.76 -9.76 7.74
CA LEU A 142 -12.96 -10.05 6.53
C LEU A 142 -13.25 -9.11 5.36
N LYS A 143 -14.26 -8.25 5.49
CA LYS A 143 -14.77 -7.41 4.40
C LYS A 143 -15.56 -6.23 4.96
N GLU A 144 -15.74 -5.21 4.13
CA GLU A 144 -16.39 -3.94 4.52
C GLU A 144 -17.77 -4.11 5.18
N ASP A 145 -18.57 -5.09 4.75
CA ASP A 145 -19.91 -5.40 5.25
C ASP A 145 -19.94 -6.67 6.14
N ALA A 146 -18.88 -6.90 6.93
CA ALA A 146 -18.79 -8.07 7.80
C ALA A 146 -19.95 -8.14 8.81
N PRO A 147 -20.55 -9.33 9.02
CA PRO A 147 -21.71 -9.50 9.90
C PRO A 147 -21.40 -9.31 11.38
N ASP A 148 -20.12 -9.44 11.78
CA ASP A 148 -19.69 -9.30 13.18
C ASP A 148 -19.22 -7.87 13.52
N ALA A 149 -19.22 -6.95 12.55
CA ALA A 149 -18.76 -5.57 12.75
C ALA A 149 -19.94 -4.58 12.75
N TYR A 150 -19.86 -3.52 13.56
CA TYR A 150 -20.76 -2.38 13.43
C TYR A 150 -20.62 -1.77 12.05
N LEU A 151 -21.74 -1.58 11.37
CA LEU A 151 -21.77 -0.97 10.04
C LEU A 151 -22.37 0.45 10.05
N PHE A 152 -23.00 0.84 11.16
CA PHE A 152 -23.59 2.17 11.37
C PHE A 152 -23.71 2.47 12.89
N PRO A 153 -23.87 3.73 13.32
CA PRO A 153 -23.81 4.11 14.75
C PRO A 153 -24.82 3.45 15.70
N ALA A 154 -26.00 3.08 15.19
CA ALA A 154 -27.07 2.45 15.99
C ALA A 154 -27.06 0.92 15.90
N ASP A 155 -25.99 0.34 15.34
CA ASP A 155 -25.85 -1.10 15.17
C ASP A 155 -25.55 -1.77 16.53
N ILE A 156 -26.14 -2.94 16.78
CA ILE A 156 -26.04 -3.65 18.06
C ILE A 156 -25.39 -5.02 17.88
N LYS A 157 -24.08 -5.05 18.09
CA LYS A 157 -23.15 -6.17 17.92
C LYS A 157 -22.05 -6.16 19.00
N THR A 158 -22.35 -5.58 20.15
CA THR A 158 -21.43 -5.59 21.30
C THR A 158 -21.42 -6.96 21.94
N HIS A 159 -20.23 -7.42 22.31
CA HIS A 159 -20.01 -8.68 23.00
C HIS A 159 -19.31 -8.46 24.35
N ASP A 160 -19.43 -9.43 25.25
CA ASP A 160 -18.80 -9.38 26.56
C ASP A 160 -18.11 -10.70 26.92
N CYS A 161 -16.96 -10.59 27.58
CA CYS A 161 -16.25 -11.70 28.20
C CYS A 161 -15.78 -11.31 29.61
N PRO A 162 -15.34 -12.27 30.45
CA PRO A 162 -14.68 -11.96 31.71
C PRO A 162 -13.57 -10.90 31.56
N GLY A 163 -13.45 -10.01 32.53
CA GLY A 163 -12.52 -8.87 32.49
C GLY A 163 -11.03 -9.23 32.52
N ASP A 164 -10.69 -10.50 32.76
CA ASP A 164 -9.35 -11.08 32.77
C ASP A 164 -9.07 -11.98 31.55
N MET A 165 -9.96 -11.97 30.55
CA MET A 165 -9.84 -12.78 29.35
C MET A 165 -8.66 -12.35 28.48
N VAL A 166 -7.97 -13.34 27.89
CA VAL A 166 -6.97 -13.12 26.84
C VAL A 166 -7.61 -13.35 25.48
N PHE A 167 -7.35 -12.47 24.52
CA PHE A 167 -7.90 -12.51 23.17
C PHE A 167 -6.79 -12.68 22.15
N ASP A 168 -6.93 -13.64 21.25
CA ASP A 168 -6.08 -13.76 20.07
C ASP A 168 -6.66 -12.94 18.93
N VAL A 169 -5.93 -11.92 18.51
CA VAL A 169 -6.25 -11.11 17.34
C VAL A 169 -5.34 -11.55 16.20
N VAL A 170 -5.92 -11.98 15.08
CA VAL A 170 -5.16 -12.40 13.90
C VAL A 170 -5.48 -11.46 12.75
N PHE A 171 -4.47 -10.74 12.27
CA PHE A 171 -4.57 -9.97 11.03
C PHE A 171 -4.32 -10.90 9.83
N CYS A 172 -5.14 -10.76 8.78
CA CYS A 172 -5.18 -11.63 7.60
C CYS A 172 -5.30 -13.13 7.94
N PRO A 173 -6.34 -13.58 8.69
CA PRO A 173 -6.45 -14.96 9.17
C PRO A 173 -6.50 -16.03 8.06
N GLY A 174 -6.91 -15.66 6.85
CA GLY A 174 -6.90 -16.52 5.66
C GLY A 174 -5.58 -16.57 4.87
N GLY A 175 -4.51 -15.91 5.32
CA GLY A 175 -3.20 -15.90 4.64
C GLY A 175 -3.12 -14.97 3.41
N SER A 176 -4.19 -14.22 3.13
CA SER A 176 -4.25 -13.24 2.06
C SER A 176 -4.85 -11.94 2.59
N ALA A 177 -4.22 -10.81 2.27
CA ALA A 177 -4.85 -9.51 2.38
C ALA A 177 -5.97 -9.41 1.33
N PRO A 178 -7.05 -8.65 1.58
CA PRO A 178 -8.02 -8.36 0.54
C PRO A 178 -7.31 -7.47 -0.48
N ALA A 179 -7.66 -7.65 -1.75
CA ALA A 179 -7.31 -6.69 -2.78
C ALA A 179 -7.92 -5.34 -2.38
N SER A 180 -7.09 -4.41 -1.91
CA SER A 180 -7.53 -3.09 -1.47
C SER A 180 -8.17 -2.35 -2.63
N GLY A 181 -9.48 -2.14 -2.55
CA GLY A 181 -10.16 -1.11 -3.32
C GLY A 181 -9.65 0.29 -2.91
N PRO A 182 -9.77 1.29 -3.79
CA PRO A 182 -9.28 2.64 -3.52
C PRO A 182 -10.09 3.29 -2.39
N ALA A 183 -9.41 3.66 -1.31
CA ALA A 183 -9.97 4.54 -0.28
C ALA A 183 -10.22 5.94 -0.88
N PRO A 184 -11.43 6.51 -0.77
CA PRO A 184 -11.68 7.87 -1.29
C PRO A 184 -11.09 8.93 -0.38
N ALA A 185 -10.54 9.96 -1.00
CA ALA A 185 -9.90 11.10 -0.34
C ALA A 185 -10.92 11.99 0.40
N PRO A 186 -10.60 12.51 1.61
CA PRO A 186 -11.33 13.63 2.20
C PRO A 186 -10.91 14.95 1.54
N ALA A 187 -11.90 15.81 1.28
CA ALA A 187 -11.72 17.14 0.71
C ALA A 187 -11.16 18.16 1.74
N SER A 188 -10.08 18.85 1.35
CA SER A 188 -9.63 20.26 1.62
C SER A 188 -10.15 21.02 2.86
N ALA A 189 -9.36 21.76 3.67
CA ALA A 189 -8.18 22.64 3.43
C ALA A 189 -7.47 23.04 4.78
N PRO A 190 -6.48 23.98 4.84
CA PRO A 190 -5.16 24.01 4.21
C PRO A 190 -3.96 24.07 5.21
N ALA A 191 -2.79 23.63 4.71
CA ALA A 191 -1.40 23.97 5.07
C ALA A 191 -0.83 23.66 6.48
N SER A 192 -0.03 22.59 6.56
CA SER A 192 1.41 22.61 6.94
C SER A 192 2.01 21.23 6.59
N ALA A 193 3.11 21.19 5.84
CA ALA A 193 3.69 19.97 5.30
C ALA A 193 4.11 18.95 6.39
N PRO A 194 3.70 17.66 6.34
CA PRO A 194 4.26 16.63 7.21
C PRO A 194 5.62 16.16 6.69
N ALA A 195 6.56 15.97 7.62
CA ALA A 195 7.90 15.48 7.34
C ALA A 195 7.87 14.05 6.76
N PRO A 196 8.78 13.71 5.81
CA PRO A 196 8.90 12.36 5.26
C PRO A 196 9.32 11.36 6.34
N THR A 197 8.60 10.25 6.48
CA THR A 197 9.02 9.07 7.26
C THR A 197 9.91 8.15 6.41
N LEU A 198 10.61 7.23 7.10
CA LEU A 198 11.69 6.37 6.62
C LEU A 198 11.39 5.55 5.33
N ASP A 199 10.12 5.39 4.97
CA ASP A 199 9.67 4.74 3.71
C ASP A 199 10.01 5.53 2.45
N THR A 200 10.48 6.77 2.61
CA THR A 200 10.84 7.65 1.50
C THR A 200 12.31 7.66 1.19
N CYS A 201 13.16 6.78 1.75
CA CYS A 201 14.58 6.70 1.40
C CYS A 201 15.12 5.27 1.31
N THR A 202 15.91 5.00 0.26
CA THR A 202 16.73 3.78 0.18
C THR A 202 17.99 3.97 1.00
N THR A 203 18.44 2.93 1.71
CA THR A 203 19.59 3.02 2.62
C THR A 203 20.54 1.84 2.48
N GLN A 204 21.81 2.06 2.80
CA GLN A 204 22.90 1.09 2.81
C GLN A 204 23.68 1.25 4.12
N MET A 205 23.72 0.18 4.91
CA MET A 205 24.48 0.11 6.15
C MET A 205 25.97 -0.07 5.87
N ASP A 206 26.81 0.51 6.71
CA ASP A 206 28.28 0.44 6.67
C ASP A 206 28.89 0.93 5.35
N VAL A 207 28.25 1.94 4.76
CA VAL A 207 28.63 2.53 3.48
C VAL A 207 28.70 4.05 3.61
N ASP A 208 29.76 4.63 3.05
CA ASP A 208 29.91 6.07 2.79
C ASP A 208 29.76 6.37 1.28
N TYR A 209 29.17 7.52 0.96
CA TYR A 209 29.17 8.10 -0.37
C TYR A 209 30.15 9.28 -0.39
N PRO A 210 31.45 9.08 -0.67
CA PRO A 210 32.43 10.14 -0.50
C PRO A 210 32.21 11.34 -1.43
N GLY A 211 32.37 12.54 -0.86
CA GLY A 211 32.32 13.82 -1.58
C GLY A 211 30.91 14.28 -1.97
N ASN A 212 30.85 15.37 -2.76
CA ASN A 212 29.62 16.01 -3.24
C ASN A 212 28.72 16.59 -2.14
N ASP A 213 29.26 16.85 -0.94
CA ASP A 213 28.52 17.43 0.17
C ASP A 213 28.08 18.86 -0.16
N ILE A 214 26.77 19.09 -0.17
CA ILE A 214 26.16 20.40 -0.41
C ILE A 214 25.66 21.06 0.88
N ALA A 215 25.41 20.27 1.91
CA ALA A 215 25.03 20.74 3.23
C ALA A 215 25.29 19.66 4.29
N ASN A 216 25.36 20.07 5.55
CA ASN A 216 25.35 19.15 6.68
C ASN A 216 24.40 19.64 7.79
N SER A 217 23.93 18.73 8.62
CA SER A 217 23.06 19.02 9.76
C SER A 217 23.29 18.03 10.88
N PRO A 218 23.20 18.45 12.16
CA PRO A 218 23.16 17.50 13.28
C PRO A 218 21.89 16.64 13.20
N VAL A 219 22.02 15.40 13.68
CA VAL A 219 20.92 14.42 13.85
C VAL A 219 21.02 13.75 15.22
N THR A 220 19.89 13.35 15.79
CA THR A 220 19.78 12.83 17.16
C THR A 220 18.92 11.56 17.22
N GLY A 221 18.99 10.83 18.33
CA GLY A 221 18.24 9.59 18.54
C GLY A 221 19.01 8.35 18.08
N ASP A 222 18.30 7.22 17.98
CA ASP A 222 18.85 5.96 17.48
C ASP A 222 19.17 6.02 15.98
N ARG A 223 19.88 5.01 15.47
CA ARG A 223 20.40 5.02 14.10
C ARG A 223 19.33 5.20 13.02
N ASN A 224 18.15 4.59 13.20
CA ASN A 224 17.07 4.70 12.23
C ASN A 224 16.42 6.09 12.30
N THR A 225 16.29 6.65 13.49
CA THR A 225 15.84 8.03 13.69
C THR A 225 16.79 9.03 13.01
N GLN A 226 18.11 8.86 13.17
CA GLN A 226 19.10 9.72 12.52
C GLN A 226 19.02 9.63 10.99
N VAL A 227 18.81 8.43 10.45
CA VAL A 227 18.62 8.19 9.02
C VAL A 227 17.32 8.81 8.50
N GLY A 228 16.22 8.70 9.26
CA GLY A 228 14.94 9.34 8.92
C GLY A 228 15.02 10.86 8.92
N GLN A 229 15.69 11.45 9.92
CA GLN A 229 15.96 12.89 9.95
C GLN A 229 16.77 13.34 8.73
N CYS A 230 17.79 12.57 8.36
CA CYS A 230 18.65 12.88 7.22
C CYS A 230 17.94 12.72 5.87
N CYS A 231 17.12 11.67 5.74
CA CYS A 231 16.24 11.43 4.62
C CYS A 231 15.29 12.62 4.39
N ALA A 232 14.57 13.05 5.43
CA ALA A 232 13.67 14.19 5.37
C ALA A 232 14.38 15.48 4.93
N LYS A 233 15.59 15.69 5.45
CA LYS A 233 16.38 16.88 5.15
C LYS A 233 16.95 16.87 3.73
N CYS A 234 17.40 15.71 3.25
CA CYS A 234 17.81 15.58 1.86
C CYS A 234 16.61 15.77 0.91
N SER A 235 15.47 15.15 1.19
CA SER A 235 14.25 15.29 0.37
C SER A 235 13.71 16.72 0.28
N SER A 236 14.04 17.58 1.26
CA SER A 236 13.66 19.00 1.28
C SER A 236 14.76 19.96 0.81
N THR A 237 15.96 19.45 0.53
CA THR A 237 17.11 20.26 0.09
C THR A 237 17.22 20.21 -1.42
N THR A 238 17.12 21.36 -2.07
CA THR A 238 17.31 21.50 -3.51
C THR A 238 18.65 20.91 -3.94
N ASN A 239 18.62 20.05 -4.98
CA ASN A 239 19.76 19.31 -5.50
C ASN A 239 20.32 18.23 -4.57
N CYS A 240 19.68 17.85 -3.47
CA CYS A 240 20.11 16.68 -2.69
C CYS A 240 19.57 15.40 -3.32
N VAL A 241 20.48 14.52 -3.74
CA VAL A 241 20.13 13.23 -4.36
C VAL A 241 20.58 12.04 -3.52
N ALA A 242 21.48 12.27 -2.57
CA ALA A 242 21.97 11.25 -1.65
C ALA A 242 22.39 11.88 -0.33
N PHE A 243 22.52 11.07 0.72
CA PHE A 243 23.02 11.50 2.00
C PHE A 243 23.85 10.40 2.67
N THR A 244 24.67 10.79 3.64
CA THR A 244 25.37 9.86 4.54
C THR A 244 25.21 10.33 5.97
N VAL A 245 24.85 9.42 6.87
CA VAL A 245 24.75 9.64 8.31
C VAL A 245 25.96 9.01 8.99
N GLY A 246 26.68 9.82 9.78
CA GLY A 246 27.82 9.39 10.57
C GLY A 246 28.13 10.43 11.65
N TYR A 247 28.67 9.98 12.79
CA TYR A 247 29.09 10.88 13.88
C TYR A 247 28.01 11.89 14.32
N ASN A 248 26.75 11.44 14.44
CA ASN A 248 25.58 12.27 14.75
C ASN A 248 25.36 13.44 13.76
N THR A 249 25.85 13.31 12.53
CA THR A 249 25.76 14.30 11.47
C THR A 249 25.17 13.68 10.20
N CYS A 250 24.26 14.40 9.58
CA CYS A 250 23.70 14.13 8.26
C CYS A 250 24.45 14.96 7.22
N TYR A 251 25.09 14.30 6.27
CA TYR A 251 25.83 14.91 5.16
C TYR A 251 25.04 14.75 3.86
N MET A 252 24.41 15.83 3.40
CA MET A 252 23.56 15.88 2.20
C MET A 252 24.41 16.12 0.95
N LYS A 253 24.12 15.39 -0.13
CA LYS A 253 25.00 15.30 -1.30
C LYS A 253 24.26 15.55 -2.60
N SER A 254 24.93 16.25 -3.52
CA SER A 254 24.41 16.51 -4.87
C SER A 254 24.54 15.36 -5.85
N SER A 255 25.33 14.34 -5.51
CA SER A 255 25.46 13.11 -6.30
C SER A 255 25.73 11.91 -5.39
N LYS A 256 25.34 10.71 -5.84
CA LYS A 256 25.75 9.46 -5.22
C LYS A 256 27.18 9.15 -5.66
N GLY A 257 28.16 9.47 -4.81
CA GLY A 257 29.56 9.07 -5.01
C GLY A 257 29.72 7.55 -5.08
N SER A 258 30.86 7.07 -5.57
CA SER A 258 31.16 5.64 -5.60
C SER A 258 31.17 5.07 -4.17
N PRO A 259 30.27 4.11 -3.83
CA PRO A 259 30.15 3.60 -2.47
C PRO A 259 31.47 3.08 -1.92
N ARG A 260 31.82 3.48 -0.70
CA ARG A 260 33.00 2.97 0.02
C ARG A 260 32.55 2.28 1.32
N PRO A 261 33.07 1.08 1.62
CA PRO A 261 32.84 0.45 2.93
C PRO A 261 33.34 1.35 4.06
N ALA A 262 32.46 1.65 5.01
CA ALA A 262 32.76 2.51 6.16
C ALA A 262 31.90 2.07 7.36
N THR A 263 32.48 1.27 8.25
CA THR A 263 31.79 0.72 9.42
C THR A 263 31.21 1.83 10.28
N GLY A 264 29.92 1.71 10.59
CA GLY A 264 29.23 2.66 11.44
C GLY A 264 28.66 3.87 10.72
N LEU A 265 28.78 3.99 9.39
CA LEU A 265 28.07 5.00 8.57
C LEU A 265 26.84 4.38 7.90
N VAL A 266 25.84 5.20 7.60
CA VAL A 266 24.66 4.77 6.82
C VAL A 266 24.45 5.75 5.69
N SER A 267 24.57 5.29 4.45
CA SER A 267 24.29 6.12 3.29
C SER A 267 22.91 5.83 2.73
N GLY A 268 22.28 6.82 2.10
CA GLY A 268 20.96 6.66 1.53
C GLY A 268 20.64 7.71 0.48
N SER A 269 19.46 7.58 -0.11
CA SER A 269 18.92 8.58 -1.03
C SER A 269 17.40 8.65 -0.85
N PRO A 270 16.77 9.81 -1.08
CA PRO A 270 15.33 9.88 -1.28
C PRO A 270 14.90 8.77 -2.25
N GLY A 271 14.03 7.89 -1.75
CA GLY A 271 13.29 6.90 -2.50
C GLY A 271 12.43 7.63 -3.52
N ALA A 272 12.28 7.00 -4.68
CA ALA A 272 11.40 7.51 -5.72
C ALA A 272 10.03 7.80 -5.07
N ALA A 273 9.54 9.04 -5.23
CA ALA A 273 8.25 9.45 -4.71
C ALA A 273 7.15 8.41 -5.07
N PRO A 274 6.11 8.23 -4.22
CA PRO A 274 4.97 7.38 -4.58
C PRO A 274 4.44 7.83 -5.93
N GLN A 275 4.52 6.92 -6.88
CA GLN A 275 4.23 7.21 -8.25
C GLN A 275 2.72 6.99 -8.50
N PRO A 276 2.03 7.86 -9.25
CA PRO A 276 0.60 7.70 -9.52
C PRO A 276 0.34 6.32 -10.12
N SER A 277 -0.73 5.71 -9.64
CA SER A 277 -1.24 4.41 -10.05
C SER A 277 -1.53 4.39 -11.55
N GLY A 278 -0.54 3.94 -12.28
CA GLY A 278 -0.82 3.12 -13.42
C GLY A 278 0.42 2.36 -13.88
N THR A 279 0.17 1.14 -14.32
CA THR A 279 1.21 0.26 -14.82
C THR A 279 1.66 0.78 -16.17
N CYS A 280 2.96 1.00 -16.36
CA CYS A 280 3.51 1.13 -17.71
C CYS A 280 4.11 -0.19 -18.14
N THR A 281 3.91 -0.56 -19.41
CA THR A 281 4.61 -1.70 -20.01
C THR A 281 5.89 -1.20 -20.64
N ALA A 282 7.04 -1.52 -20.06
CA ALA A 282 8.35 -1.06 -20.52
C ALA A 282 8.97 -2.01 -21.54
N GLN A 283 9.73 -1.44 -22.49
CA GLN A 283 10.45 -2.12 -23.56
C GLN A 283 11.90 -1.64 -23.57
N MET A 284 12.82 -2.55 -23.29
CA MET A 284 14.25 -2.25 -23.22
C MET A 284 14.87 -2.22 -24.62
N GLY A 285 15.67 -1.20 -24.91
CA GLY A 285 16.39 -1.10 -26.18
C GLY A 285 15.50 -0.80 -27.40
N ILE A 286 14.30 -0.26 -27.14
CA ILE A 286 13.32 0.13 -28.15
C ILE A 286 13.05 1.63 -28.03
N ASP A 287 13.17 2.33 -29.15
CA ASP A 287 12.87 3.74 -29.31
C ASP A 287 11.54 3.94 -30.05
N PHE A 288 10.65 4.74 -29.48
CA PHE A 288 9.40 5.14 -30.10
C PHE A 288 9.60 6.41 -30.93
N THR A 289 9.99 6.24 -32.18
CA THR A 289 10.27 7.36 -33.08
C THR A 289 9.01 7.95 -33.69
N SER A 290 9.04 9.23 -34.05
CA SER A 290 7.92 9.88 -34.75
C SER A 290 7.73 9.32 -36.17
N SER A 291 6.48 9.11 -36.60
CA SER A 291 6.12 8.64 -37.95
C SER A 291 6.03 9.79 -38.98
N GLY A 292 6.84 10.84 -38.83
CA GLY A 292 6.88 12.01 -39.73
C GLY A 292 6.57 13.36 -39.06
N THR A 293 5.65 13.41 -38.09
CA THR A 293 5.38 14.60 -37.26
C THR A 293 5.81 14.35 -35.83
N ASN A 294 6.46 15.35 -35.20
CA ASN A 294 6.91 15.23 -33.81
C ASN A 294 5.72 14.94 -32.88
N ASN A 295 5.77 13.81 -32.19
CA ASN A 295 4.77 13.36 -31.23
C ASN A 295 5.24 13.49 -29.78
N ASP A 296 6.44 14.03 -29.53
CA ASP A 296 6.88 14.40 -28.20
C ASP A 296 6.10 15.62 -27.72
N ILE A 297 5.39 15.45 -26.60
CA ILE A 297 4.52 16.46 -25.98
C ILE A 297 5.11 17.01 -24.67
N GLY A 298 6.34 16.63 -24.35
CA GLY A 298 7.08 17.14 -23.22
C GLY A 298 8.32 16.30 -22.95
N SER A 299 9.28 16.87 -22.23
CA SER A 299 10.43 16.15 -21.73
C SER A 299 10.75 16.54 -20.29
N ALA A 300 11.45 15.67 -19.57
CA ALA A 300 11.93 15.93 -18.24
C ALA A 300 13.21 15.13 -17.95
N PRO A 301 14.12 15.63 -17.09
CA PRO A 301 15.30 14.88 -16.68
C PRO A 301 14.91 13.65 -15.84
N VAL A 302 15.64 12.56 -16.03
CA VAL A 302 15.52 11.32 -15.25
C VAL A 302 16.92 10.79 -14.94
N SER A 303 17.07 10.10 -13.81
CA SER A 303 18.39 9.66 -13.33
C SER A 303 18.35 8.26 -12.72
N GLY A 304 19.52 7.67 -12.43
CA GLY A 304 19.61 6.31 -11.89
C GLY A 304 19.75 5.24 -12.98
N SER A 305 19.41 3.99 -12.65
CA SER A 305 19.46 2.88 -13.61
C SER A 305 18.40 3.05 -14.71
N THR A 306 18.51 2.31 -15.81
CA THR A 306 17.49 2.35 -16.87
C THR A 306 16.09 2.01 -16.35
N THR A 307 15.98 1.07 -15.40
CA THR A 307 14.72 0.73 -14.73
C THR A 307 14.18 1.90 -13.91
N ASP A 308 15.05 2.61 -13.18
CA ASP A 308 14.66 3.79 -12.39
C ASP A 308 14.19 4.92 -13.29
N GLN A 309 14.88 5.14 -14.41
CA GLN A 309 14.52 6.17 -15.38
C GLN A 309 13.20 5.84 -16.09
N LEU A 310 12.94 4.57 -16.42
CA LEU A 310 11.66 4.11 -16.98
C LEU A 310 10.50 4.31 -15.99
N ALA A 311 10.71 3.98 -14.72
CA ALA A 311 9.73 4.27 -13.67
C ALA A 311 9.49 5.78 -13.58
N GLN A 312 10.52 6.60 -13.40
CA GLN A 312 10.38 8.06 -13.35
C GLN A 312 9.63 8.64 -14.57
N CYS A 313 9.90 8.12 -15.77
CA CYS A 313 9.24 8.56 -16.99
C CYS A 313 7.78 8.11 -17.09
N CYS A 314 7.46 6.90 -16.60
CA CYS A 314 6.08 6.45 -16.41
C CYS A 314 5.28 7.43 -15.54
N ALA A 315 5.86 7.92 -14.43
CA ALA A 315 5.26 8.94 -13.57
C ALA A 315 4.83 10.18 -14.30
N LEU A 316 5.75 10.68 -15.11
CA LEU A 316 5.57 11.91 -15.85
C LEU A 316 4.49 11.73 -16.92
N CYS A 317 4.48 10.57 -17.58
CA CYS A 317 3.43 10.23 -18.54
C CYS A 317 2.05 10.08 -17.87
N TYR A 318 1.97 9.58 -16.64
CA TYR A 318 0.69 9.53 -15.91
C TYR A 318 0.17 10.90 -15.50
N LYS A 319 1.06 11.85 -15.19
CA LYS A 319 0.71 13.24 -14.88
C LYS A 319 0.26 14.05 -16.09
N ASN A 320 0.52 13.58 -17.30
CA ASN A 320 0.12 14.23 -18.54
C ASN A 320 -1.00 13.44 -19.22
N ASP A 321 -2.21 13.98 -19.23
CA ASP A 321 -3.39 13.31 -19.80
C ASP A 321 -3.27 13.04 -21.30
N LYS A 322 -2.44 13.81 -22.02
CA LYS A 322 -2.16 13.61 -23.45
C LYS A 322 -1.08 12.56 -23.69
N CYS A 323 -0.37 12.11 -22.66
CA CYS A 323 0.69 11.12 -22.79
C CYS A 323 0.12 9.72 -22.83
N VAL A 324 0.53 8.94 -23.84
CA VAL A 324 0.14 7.53 -24.02
C VAL A 324 1.36 6.60 -24.05
N ALA A 325 2.54 7.16 -24.31
CA ALA A 325 3.81 6.44 -24.33
C ALA A 325 4.96 7.38 -23.99
N TYR A 326 6.14 6.84 -23.74
CA TYR A 326 7.34 7.62 -23.47
C TYR A 326 8.60 6.89 -23.90
N SER A 327 9.70 7.64 -24.08
CA SER A 327 11.04 7.10 -24.32
C SER A 327 12.04 7.72 -23.36
N VAL A 328 13.01 6.94 -22.94
CA VAL A 328 14.07 7.31 -22.01
C VAL A 328 15.41 7.07 -22.68
N GLY A 329 16.23 8.11 -22.73
CA GLY A 329 17.58 8.04 -23.29
C GLY A 329 18.42 9.22 -22.81
N TYR A 330 19.72 8.99 -22.63
CA TYR A 330 20.68 10.03 -22.25
C TYR A 330 20.27 10.86 -21.01
N GLY A 331 19.64 10.22 -20.01
CA GLY A 331 19.19 10.89 -18.78
C GLY A 331 17.96 11.79 -18.97
N SER A 332 17.22 11.62 -20.07
CA SER A 332 16.01 12.39 -20.37
C SER A 332 14.83 11.46 -20.68
N CYS A 333 13.67 11.84 -20.18
CA CYS A 333 12.37 11.26 -20.46
C CYS A 333 11.65 12.12 -21.51
N TYR A 334 11.11 11.50 -22.55
CA TYR A 334 10.37 12.12 -23.64
C TYR A 334 8.97 11.53 -23.68
N MET A 335 7.98 12.31 -23.22
CA MET A 335 6.56 11.93 -23.18
C MET A 335 5.92 12.13 -24.55
N LYS A 336 5.12 11.17 -24.99
CA LYS A 336 4.57 11.13 -26.35
C LYS A 336 3.05 11.05 -26.37
N SER A 337 2.43 11.75 -27.32
CA SER A 337 0.98 11.71 -27.58
C SER A 337 0.51 10.49 -28.37
N SER A 338 1.46 9.72 -28.92
CA SER A 338 1.22 8.45 -29.60
C SER A 338 2.41 7.51 -29.37
N VAL A 339 2.22 6.20 -29.51
CA VAL A 339 3.32 5.21 -29.39
C VAL A 339 4.38 5.40 -30.47
N GLY A 340 4.07 6.02 -31.60
CA GLY A 340 5.02 6.21 -32.69
C GLY A 340 5.43 4.89 -33.38
N VAL A 341 6.55 4.93 -34.12
CA VAL A 341 7.14 3.77 -34.79
C VAL A 341 8.26 3.20 -33.93
N PRO A 342 8.13 1.96 -33.43
CA PRO A 342 9.18 1.32 -32.65
C PRO A 342 10.40 1.00 -33.52
N ARG A 343 11.60 1.34 -33.04
CA ARG A 343 12.89 1.02 -33.66
C ARG A 343 13.84 0.47 -32.62
N ALA A 344 14.63 -0.53 -32.99
CA ALA A 344 15.68 -1.03 -32.12
C ALA A 344 16.75 0.05 -31.92
N ASN A 345 17.07 0.35 -30.65
CA ASN A 345 18.09 1.31 -30.26
C ASN A 345 18.64 0.94 -28.88
N SER A 346 19.90 0.51 -28.79
CA SER A 346 20.49 0.03 -27.54
C SER A 346 20.67 1.13 -26.47
N GLN A 347 20.52 2.41 -26.82
CA GLN A 347 20.70 3.54 -25.91
C GLN A 347 19.39 4.18 -25.46
N VAL A 348 18.25 3.69 -25.97
CA VAL A 348 16.92 4.23 -25.67
C VAL A 348 15.99 3.08 -25.30
N SER A 349 15.24 3.25 -24.21
CA SER A 349 14.18 2.32 -23.80
C SER A 349 12.87 3.08 -23.69
N SER A 350 11.75 2.43 -24.00
CA SER A 350 10.44 3.08 -24.06
C SER A 350 9.41 2.40 -23.17
N GLY A 351 8.27 3.03 -22.95
CA GLY A 351 7.16 2.44 -22.23
C GLY A 351 5.81 3.01 -22.63
N ILE A 352 4.77 2.21 -22.43
CA ILE A 352 3.37 2.55 -22.79
C ILE A 352 2.56 2.71 -21.51
N LYS A 353 1.74 3.76 -21.44
CA LYS A 353 0.86 4.07 -20.29
C LYS A 353 -0.34 3.10 -20.28
N GLY A 354 -0.43 2.25 -19.26
CA GLY A 354 -1.51 1.28 -19.06
C GLY A 354 -1.03 -0.18 -18.98
N ALA A 355 -1.87 -1.04 -18.37
CA ALA A 355 -1.70 -2.48 -18.47
C ALA A 355 -1.93 -2.91 -19.93
N GLY A 356 -0.98 -3.63 -20.52
CA GLY A 356 -1.16 -4.24 -21.83
C GLY A 356 -2.35 -5.21 -21.87
N PRO A 357 -2.75 -5.70 -23.06
CA PRO A 357 -3.86 -6.63 -23.19
C PRO A 357 -3.59 -7.95 -22.46
N SER A 358 -4.66 -8.58 -21.96
CA SER A 358 -4.62 -10.01 -21.63
C SER A 358 -4.59 -10.81 -22.93
N ILE A 359 -3.47 -11.49 -23.21
CA ILE A 359 -3.26 -12.24 -24.46
C ILE A 359 -3.68 -13.70 -24.28
N GLN A 360 -4.60 -14.15 -25.12
CA GLN A 360 -4.95 -15.56 -25.32
C GLN A 360 -4.02 -16.15 -26.38
N TRP A 361 -3.01 -16.88 -25.93
CA TRP A 361 -2.06 -17.55 -26.82
C TRP A 361 -2.70 -18.74 -27.55
N LYS A 362 -2.22 -18.96 -28.78
CA LYS A 362 -2.69 -20.00 -29.68
C LYS A 362 -4.18 -19.95 -29.97
N GLN A 363 -4.74 -18.74 -29.96
CA GLN A 363 -6.16 -18.50 -30.10
C GLN A 363 -6.39 -17.57 -31.27
N ASP A 364 -7.10 -18.08 -32.27
CA ASP A 364 -7.58 -17.32 -33.43
C ASP A 364 -9.10 -17.22 -33.34
N TYR A 365 -9.64 -16.04 -33.60
CA TYR A 365 -11.06 -15.85 -33.89
C TYR A 365 -11.16 -15.48 -35.36
N TRP A 366 -11.86 -16.24 -36.19
CA TRP A 366 -11.94 -15.92 -37.62
C TRP A 366 -13.23 -15.18 -37.98
N GLY A 367 -13.11 -14.30 -38.98
CA GLY A 367 -14.19 -13.42 -39.40
C GLY A 367 -14.48 -12.29 -38.41
N ASN A 368 -15.60 -11.59 -38.65
CA ASN A 368 -16.05 -10.41 -37.91
C ASN A 368 -15.03 -9.25 -37.87
N ASP A 369 -14.16 -9.19 -38.87
CA ASP A 369 -13.10 -8.19 -38.97
C ASP A 369 -13.67 -6.81 -39.33
N ILE A 370 -13.32 -5.81 -38.51
CA ILE A 370 -13.58 -4.39 -38.77
C ILE A 370 -12.48 -3.85 -39.70
N LEU A 371 -11.23 -4.18 -39.38
CA LEU A 371 -10.06 -3.72 -40.13
C LEU A 371 -8.84 -4.62 -39.85
N GLY A 372 -7.92 -4.65 -40.82
CA GLY A 372 -6.67 -5.41 -40.75
C GLY A 372 -5.46 -4.52 -41.02
N LEU A 373 -4.45 -4.57 -40.16
CA LEU A 373 -3.24 -3.74 -40.25
C LEU A 373 -2.00 -4.55 -39.90
N ASP A 374 -0.90 -4.36 -40.63
CA ASP A 374 0.36 -5.02 -40.29
C ASP A 374 1.04 -4.27 -39.14
N MET A 375 1.44 -5.03 -38.12
CA MET A 375 2.04 -4.51 -36.90
C MET A 375 3.50 -4.95 -36.81
N PRO A 376 4.47 -4.02 -36.70
CA PRO A 376 5.87 -4.39 -36.51
C PRO A 376 6.16 -4.82 -35.06
N GLY A 377 7.35 -5.35 -34.83
CA GLY A 377 7.84 -5.67 -33.48
C GLY A 377 7.56 -7.09 -33.03
N SER A 378 7.79 -7.35 -31.74
CA SER A 378 7.56 -8.66 -31.12
C SER A 378 6.07 -8.95 -30.96
N ALA A 379 5.72 -10.20 -30.65
CA ALA A 379 4.31 -10.59 -30.50
C ALA A 379 3.56 -9.76 -29.44
N ILE A 380 4.26 -9.34 -28.38
CA ILE A 380 3.72 -8.52 -27.29
C ILE A 380 3.49 -7.08 -27.76
N ASP A 381 4.40 -6.55 -28.57
CA ASP A 381 4.31 -5.18 -29.13
C ASP A 381 3.11 -5.09 -30.07
N GLN A 382 3.00 -6.08 -30.96
CA GLN A 382 1.89 -6.24 -31.88
C GLN A 382 0.54 -6.34 -31.15
N ALA A 383 0.47 -7.17 -30.09
CA ALA A 383 -0.74 -7.28 -29.26
C ALA A 383 -1.12 -5.94 -28.61
N THR A 384 -0.15 -5.23 -28.04
CA THR A 384 -0.37 -3.97 -27.33
C THR A 384 -0.86 -2.87 -28.26
N MET A 385 -0.32 -2.82 -29.48
CA MET A 385 -0.78 -1.90 -30.51
C MET A 385 -2.20 -2.22 -30.98
N CYS A 386 -2.50 -3.50 -31.23
CA CYS A 386 -3.85 -3.93 -31.58
C CYS A 386 -4.88 -3.59 -30.51
N HIS A 387 -4.53 -3.83 -29.24
CA HIS A 387 -5.40 -3.55 -28.12
C HIS A 387 -5.76 -2.07 -28.04
N SER A 388 -4.74 -1.22 -28.15
CA SER A 388 -4.90 0.24 -28.14
C SER A 388 -5.82 0.71 -29.27
N LEU A 389 -5.63 0.15 -30.47
CA LEU A 389 -6.48 0.47 -31.61
C LEU A 389 -7.91 -0.04 -31.42
N CYS A 390 -8.09 -1.24 -30.84
CA CYS A 390 -9.41 -1.77 -30.52
C CYS A 390 -10.14 -0.90 -29.48
N LYS A 391 -9.42 -0.35 -28.50
CA LYS A 391 -10.01 0.55 -27.50
C LYS A 391 -10.62 1.79 -28.13
N THR A 392 -9.94 2.38 -29.10
CA THR A 392 -10.39 3.61 -29.79
C THR A 392 -11.30 3.34 -30.99
N THR A 393 -11.34 2.12 -31.52
CA THR A 393 -12.21 1.74 -32.62
C THR A 393 -13.64 1.46 -32.13
N ALA A 394 -14.61 2.18 -32.69
CA ALA A 394 -16.02 1.97 -32.41
C ALA A 394 -16.44 0.53 -32.76
N ASN A 395 -17.27 -0.06 -31.91
CA ASN A 395 -17.76 -1.44 -32.04
C ASN A 395 -16.70 -2.55 -32.01
N CYS A 396 -15.41 -2.25 -31.73
CA CYS A 396 -14.43 -3.31 -31.52
C CYS A 396 -14.70 -4.06 -30.21
N ALA A 397 -14.72 -5.38 -30.25
CA ALA A 397 -14.84 -6.28 -29.10
C ALA A 397 -13.50 -6.92 -28.73
N GLY A 398 -12.59 -7.06 -29.69
CA GLY A 398 -11.25 -7.61 -29.47
C GLY A 398 -10.42 -7.63 -30.75
N PHE A 399 -9.28 -8.31 -30.71
CA PHE A 399 -8.40 -8.45 -31.85
C PHE A 399 -7.81 -9.86 -31.94
N THR A 400 -7.37 -10.24 -33.13
CA THR A 400 -6.50 -11.39 -33.35
C THR A 400 -5.26 -10.95 -34.11
N MET A 401 -4.11 -11.42 -33.67
CA MET A 401 -2.84 -11.33 -34.37
C MET A 401 -2.55 -12.65 -35.07
N ASN A 402 -2.16 -12.59 -36.34
CA ASN A 402 -1.64 -13.75 -37.06
C ASN A 402 -0.64 -13.29 -38.13
N GLY A 403 0.55 -13.90 -38.17
CA GLY A 403 1.58 -13.56 -39.17
C GLY A 403 2.04 -12.10 -39.17
N GLY A 404 2.05 -11.44 -38.00
CA GLY A 404 2.39 -10.01 -37.88
C GLY A 404 1.27 -9.06 -38.28
N ARG A 405 0.09 -9.57 -38.64
CA ARG A 405 -1.09 -8.76 -38.97
C ARG A 405 -2.11 -8.76 -37.83
N CYS A 406 -2.59 -7.57 -37.51
CA CYS A 406 -3.62 -7.26 -36.55
C CYS A 406 -4.99 -7.23 -37.20
N TYR A 407 -5.92 -8.04 -36.72
CA TYR A 407 -7.31 -8.07 -37.15
C TYR A 407 -8.20 -7.60 -36.00
N LEU A 408 -8.75 -6.39 -36.10
CA LEU A 408 -9.72 -5.90 -35.12
C LEU A 408 -11.09 -6.47 -35.42
N LYS A 409 -11.82 -6.87 -34.39
CA LYS A 409 -13.05 -7.63 -34.53
C LYS A 409 -14.19 -6.97 -33.79
N HIS A 410 -15.36 -6.90 -34.43
CA HIS A 410 -16.56 -6.39 -33.77
C HIS A 410 -17.22 -7.42 -32.86
N GLN A 411 -16.86 -8.69 -33.00
CA GLN A 411 -17.27 -9.78 -32.14
C GLN A 411 -16.18 -10.86 -32.09
N LEU A 412 -15.89 -11.38 -30.89
CA LEU A 412 -15.00 -12.54 -30.71
C LEU A 412 -15.80 -13.84 -30.79
N ALA A 413 -16.20 -14.22 -32.01
CA ALA A 413 -16.90 -15.47 -32.30
C ALA A 413 -16.03 -16.44 -33.11
N ASN A 414 -16.43 -17.71 -33.17
CA ASN A 414 -15.77 -18.75 -33.97
C ASN A 414 -14.29 -18.98 -33.60
N GLY A 415 -14.00 -19.04 -32.30
CA GLY A 415 -12.64 -19.28 -31.81
C GLY A 415 -12.14 -20.69 -32.12
N TYR A 416 -10.91 -20.82 -32.61
CA TYR A 416 -10.23 -22.11 -32.79
C TYR A 416 -8.74 -22.00 -32.42
N LYS A 417 -8.11 -23.16 -32.20
CA LYS A 417 -6.69 -23.23 -31.85
C LYS A 417 -5.83 -23.08 -33.11
N SER A 418 -4.87 -22.17 -33.04
CA SER A 418 -3.90 -21.88 -34.10
C SER A 418 -2.53 -21.71 -33.49
N ASP A 419 -1.49 -22.35 -34.01
CA ASP A 419 -0.14 -22.28 -33.43
C ASP A 419 0.56 -20.93 -33.67
N THR A 420 0.08 -20.14 -34.63
CA THR A 420 0.70 -18.86 -35.03
C THR A 420 -0.08 -17.64 -34.58
N ALA A 421 -1.31 -17.82 -34.10
CA ALA A 421 -2.20 -16.72 -33.75
C ALA A 421 -2.36 -16.53 -32.25
N TYR A 422 -2.62 -15.29 -31.85
CA TYR A 422 -2.96 -14.95 -30.49
C TYR A 422 -3.95 -13.78 -30.49
N SER A 423 -4.84 -13.76 -29.50
CA SER A 423 -5.97 -12.83 -29.48
C SER A 423 -6.06 -12.09 -28.16
N GLY A 424 -6.78 -10.96 -28.14
CA GLY A 424 -7.03 -10.20 -26.93
C GLY A 424 -8.39 -9.53 -26.96
N THR A 425 -8.96 -9.31 -25.78
CA THR A 425 -10.19 -8.54 -25.61
C THR A 425 -9.92 -7.04 -25.66
N LYS A 426 -10.94 -6.25 -25.98
CA LYS A 426 -10.87 -4.78 -25.87
C LYS A 426 -10.58 -4.30 -24.45
N ASN A 427 -11.10 -5.03 -23.44
CA ASN A 427 -10.96 -4.68 -22.04
C ASN A 427 -9.69 -5.26 -21.45
#